data_AF-A0AAD4JH93-F1
#
_entry.id   AF-A0AAD4JH93-F1
#
_cell.length_a   1.000
_cell.length_b   1.000
_cell.length_c   1.000
_cell.angle_alpha   90.00
_cell.angle_beta   90.00
_cell.angle_gamma   90.00
#
_symmetry.space_group_name_H-M   'P 1'
#
loop_
_entity.id
_entity.type
_entity.pdbx_description
1 polymer ?
#
loop_
_entity_poly.entity_id
_entity_poly.type
_entity_poly.pdbx_seq_one_letter_code
_entity_poly.pdbx_strand_id
1 'polypeptide(L)'
;MNTIQLIERARYYFGLSELEKHNVEGGVLNIHIGDVFSPQSAAISAGYAGIIVDLFAEGKVLPQLEQAATWLEMYDKLMPGGRIMVNCGAAEEDDDAASSSSWKANATIRALCEAFPGQVNWKKMPKSAGENYMGLTGSLPDFTAWSAALPNQLSSTLHHWQMASN
;
A
#
# COMPACT_ATOMS: atom_id res chain seq x y z
N MET A 1 -19.00 8.49 10.48
CA MET A 1 -18.26 9.72 10.12
C MET A 1 -18.05 9.68 8.62
N ASN A 2 -18.47 10.70 7.88
CA ASN A 2 -18.21 10.73 6.43
C ASN A 2 -16.76 11.21 6.15
N THR A 3 -16.29 11.03 4.92
CA THR A 3 -14.90 11.34 4.54
C THR A 3 -14.54 12.81 4.77
N ILE A 4 -15.47 13.74 4.56
CA ILE A 4 -15.24 15.18 4.79
C ILE A 4 -14.96 15.43 6.28
N GLN A 5 -15.80 14.90 7.15
CA GLN A 5 -15.64 15.02 8.61
C GLN A 5 -14.34 14.38 9.11
N LEU A 6 -13.91 13.27 8.50
CA LEU A 6 -12.62 12.64 8.81
C LEU A 6 -11.47 13.60 8.53
N ILE A 7 -11.44 14.18 7.33
CA ILE A 7 -10.38 15.11 6.91
C ILE A 7 -10.40 16.39 7.77
N GLU A 8 -11.58 16.95 8.06
CA GLU A 8 -11.69 18.12 8.94
C GLU A 8 -11.12 17.86 10.34
N ARG A 9 -11.43 16.69 10.92
CA ARG A 9 -10.84 16.30 12.21
C ARG A 9 -9.34 16.07 12.12
N ALA A 10 -8.86 15.47 11.03
CA ALA A 10 -7.43 15.29 10.82
C ALA A 10 -6.69 16.64 10.71
N ARG A 11 -7.28 17.63 10.04
CA ARG A 11 -6.77 19.00 9.97
C ARG A 11 -6.72 19.68 11.33
N TYR A 12 -7.74 19.49 12.16
CA TYR A 12 -7.85 20.15 13.45
C TYR A 12 -7.01 19.49 14.55
N TYR A 13 -6.98 18.15 14.59
CA TYR A 13 -6.41 17.39 15.72
C TYR A 13 -5.09 16.67 15.42
N PHE A 14 -4.79 16.39 14.15
CA PHE A 14 -3.67 15.52 13.77
C PHE A 14 -2.60 16.24 12.92
N GLY A 15 -2.63 17.57 12.88
CA GLY A 15 -1.62 18.39 12.19
C GLY A 15 -1.69 18.33 10.66
N LEU A 16 -2.75 17.75 10.09
CA LEU A 16 -2.88 17.62 8.63
C LEU A 16 -2.89 18.98 7.91
N SER A 17 -3.42 20.02 8.56
CA SER A 17 -3.42 21.40 8.06
C SER A 17 -2.03 22.00 7.91
N GLU A 18 -1.05 21.55 8.71
CA GLU A 18 0.34 21.99 8.56
C GLU A 18 1.03 21.29 7.39
N LEU A 19 0.69 20.02 7.12
CA LEU A 19 1.23 19.25 5.99
C LEU A 19 0.71 19.76 4.63
N GLU A 20 -0.48 20.37 4.60
CA GLU A 20 -1.04 20.99 3.40
C GLU A 20 -0.37 22.34 3.03
N LYS A 21 0.47 22.90 3.92
CA LYS A 21 1.26 24.10 3.62
C LYS A 21 2.54 23.71 2.90
N HIS A 22 3.00 24.59 2.00
CA HIS A 22 4.31 24.42 1.38
C HIS A 22 5.40 24.59 2.43
N ASN A 23 6.31 23.63 2.52
CA ASN A 23 7.50 23.77 3.35
C ASN A 23 8.67 24.37 2.55
N VAL A 24 9.72 24.81 3.27
CA VAL A 24 10.92 25.43 2.66
C VAL A 24 11.73 24.45 1.80
N GLU A 25 11.50 23.15 1.95
CA GLU A 25 12.14 22.07 1.18
C GLU A 25 11.33 21.69 -0.08
N GLY A 26 10.17 22.33 -0.31
CA GLY A 26 9.32 22.13 -1.49
C GLY A 26 8.27 21.01 -1.37
N GLY A 27 8.16 20.36 -0.22
CA GLY A 27 7.13 19.35 0.05
C GLY A 27 5.77 19.99 0.38
N VAL A 28 4.69 19.39 -0.14
CA VAL A 28 3.31 19.75 0.16
C VAL A 28 2.40 18.52 0.05
N LEU A 29 1.45 18.38 0.97
CA LEU A 29 0.39 17.39 0.88
C LEU A 29 -0.85 17.99 0.22
N ASN A 30 -1.33 17.40 -0.87
CA ASN A 30 -2.59 17.79 -1.51
C ASN A 30 -3.67 16.76 -1.18
N ILE A 31 -4.82 17.23 -0.69
CA ILE A 31 -5.95 16.36 -0.33
C ILE A 31 -7.04 16.45 -1.38
N HIS A 32 -7.40 15.30 -1.93
CA HIS A 32 -8.54 15.13 -2.82
C HIS A 32 -9.58 14.26 -2.13
N ILE A 33 -10.81 14.76 -1.99
CA ILE A 33 -11.92 14.01 -1.41
C ILE A 33 -12.76 13.45 -2.56
N GLY A 34 -12.78 12.13 -2.68
CA GLY A 34 -13.55 11.44 -3.71
C GLY A 34 -13.33 9.93 -3.65
N ASP A 35 -13.99 9.22 -4.56
CA ASP A 35 -13.71 7.80 -4.81
C ASP A 35 -12.41 7.68 -5.61
N VAL A 36 -11.44 6.95 -5.07
CA VAL A 36 -10.12 6.74 -5.70
C VAL A 36 -10.20 5.84 -6.95
N PHE A 37 -11.24 5.00 -7.06
CA PHE A 37 -11.49 4.17 -8.24
C PHE A 37 -12.28 4.89 -9.33
N SER A 38 -12.76 6.10 -9.06
CA SER A 38 -13.42 6.91 -10.09
C SER A 38 -12.45 7.25 -11.23
N PRO A 39 -12.93 7.27 -12.50
CA PRO A 39 -12.13 7.76 -13.62
C PRO A 39 -11.68 9.22 -13.46
N GLN A 40 -12.37 9.99 -12.60
CA GLN A 40 -12.04 11.37 -12.28
C GLN A 40 -11.07 11.50 -11.08
N SER A 41 -10.52 10.38 -10.59
CA SER A 41 -9.53 10.39 -9.52
C SER A 41 -8.27 11.18 -9.90
N ALA A 42 -7.60 11.73 -8.89
CA ALA A 42 -6.44 12.58 -9.09
C ALA A 42 -5.32 11.84 -9.84
N ALA A 43 -4.93 12.37 -10.99
CA ALA A 43 -3.77 11.93 -11.75
C ALA A 43 -2.89 13.14 -12.06
N ILE A 44 -1.57 12.96 -11.93
CA ILE A 44 -0.58 13.96 -12.34
C ILE A 44 0.01 13.55 -13.68
N SER A 45 0.23 14.52 -14.58
CA SER A 45 0.67 14.24 -15.96
C SER A 45 2.00 13.50 -16.04
N ALA A 46 2.89 13.67 -15.05
CA ALA A 46 4.18 12.99 -14.98
C ALA A 46 4.10 11.58 -14.37
N GLY A 47 2.96 11.19 -13.81
CA GLY A 47 2.80 9.96 -13.02
C GLY A 47 3.42 10.04 -11.62
N TYR A 48 3.00 9.15 -10.73
CA TYR A 48 3.50 9.05 -9.35
C TYR A 48 4.76 8.17 -9.28
N ALA A 49 5.74 8.57 -8.46
CA ALA A 49 6.89 7.72 -8.13
C ALA A 49 6.51 6.52 -7.26
N GLY A 50 5.41 6.63 -6.52
CA GLY A 50 4.83 5.52 -5.79
C GLY A 50 3.39 5.78 -5.39
N ILE A 51 2.61 4.71 -5.26
CA ILE A 51 1.24 4.72 -4.78
C ILE A 51 1.18 3.86 -3.52
N ILE A 52 0.62 4.43 -2.45
CA ILE A 52 0.39 3.72 -1.19
C ILE A 52 -1.12 3.53 -1.04
N VAL A 53 -1.56 2.29 -0.86
CA VAL A 53 -2.98 1.92 -0.74
C VAL A 53 -3.26 1.39 0.66
N ASP A 54 -4.10 2.11 1.41
CA ASP A 54 -4.58 1.73 2.74
C ASP A 54 -6.10 2.00 2.80
N LEU A 55 -6.87 1.14 2.14
CA LEU A 55 -8.30 1.35 1.90
C LEU A 55 -9.13 0.25 2.55
N PHE A 56 -9.98 0.63 3.49
CA PHE A 56 -10.85 -0.28 4.23
C PHE A 56 -12.26 0.30 4.37
N ALA A 57 -13.26 -0.57 4.29
CA ALA A 57 -14.63 -0.29 4.69
C ALA A 57 -15.10 -1.38 5.65
N GLU A 58 -15.73 -0.98 6.75
CA GLU A 58 -16.28 -1.93 7.74
C GLU A 58 -15.25 -2.95 8.25
N GLY A 59 -13.99 -2.52 8.37
CA GLY A 59 -12.88 -3.37 8.84
C GLY A 59 -12.38 -4.38 7.81
N LYS A 60 -12.84 -4.31 6.55
CA LYS A 60 -12.45 -5.20 5.46
C LYS A 60 -11.83 -4.43 4.31
N VAL A 61 -10.98 -5.11 3.55
CA VAL A 61 -10.44 -4.58 2.29
C VAL A 61 -11.60 -4.41 1.30
N LEU A 62 -11.49 -3.39 0.45
CA LEU A 62 -12.51 -3.13 -0.58
C LEU A 62 -12.47 -4.22 -1.67
N PRO A 63 -13.62 -4.76 -2.13
CA PRO A 63 -13.67 -5.81 -3.17
C PRO A 63 -12.94 -5.45 -4.47
N GLN A 64 -12.88 -4.16 -4.79
CA GLN A 64 -12.13 -3.64 -5.94
C GLN A 64 -10.64 -4.03 -5.89
N LEU A 65 -10.05 -4.13 -4.70
CA LEU A 65 -8.65 -4.49 -4.51
C LEU A 65 -8.38 -6.00 -4.69
N GLU A 66 -9.44 -6.81 -4.82
CA GLU A 66 -9.36 -8.23 -5.17
C GLU A 66 -9.46 -8.46 -6.69
N GLN A 67 -9.47 -7.38 -7.50
CA GLN A 67 -9.53 -7.45 -8.96
C GLN A 67 -8.18 -7.04 -9.58
N ALA A 68 -7.60 -7.89 -10.43
CA ALA A 68 -6.35 -7.60 -11.13
C ALA A 68 -6.42 -6.31 -11.97
N ALA A 69 -7.57 -6.04 -12.61
CA ALA A 69 -7.78 -4.85 -13.42
C ALA A 69 -7.58 -3.54 -12.63
N THR A 70 -8.05 -3.47 -11.39
CA THR A 70 -7.88 -2.31 -10.51
C THR A 70 -6.40 -1.98 -10.30
N TRP A 71 -5.56 -3.01 -10.16
CA TRP A 71 -4.12 -2.84 -9.99
C TRP A 71 -3.43 -2.31 -11.24
N LEU A 72 -3.85 -2.79 -12.42
CA LEU A 72 -3.36 -2.30 -13.70
C LEU A 72 -3.74 -0.83 -13.91
N GLU A 73 -4.98 -0.44 -13.60
CA GLU A 73 -5.43 0.96 -13.69
C GLU A 73 -4.66 1.89 -12.72
N MET A 74 -4.28 1.41 -11.54
CA MET A 74 -3.40 2.16 -10.64
C MET A 74 -1.98 2.23 -11.17
N TYR A 75 -1.48 1.16 -11.77
CA TYR A 75 -0.13 1.11 -12.34
C TYR A 75 0.04 2.10 -13.48
N ASP A 76 -0.99 2.31 -14.30
CA ASP A 76 -0.99 3.31 -15.39
C ASP A 76 -0.83 4.75 -14.88
N LYS A 77 -1.03 5.00 -13.58
CA LYS A 77 -0.81 6.31 -12.93
C LYS A 77 0.62 6.49 -12.42
N LEU A 78 1.48 5.46 -12.50
CA LEU A 78 2.87 5.54 -12.07
C LEU A 78 3.77 6.09 -13.18
N MET A 79 4.82 6.80 -12.78
CA MET A 79 5.94 7.08 -13.68
C MET A 79 6.76 5.79 -13.93
N PRO A 80 7.62 5.75 -14.98
CA PRO A 80 8.51 4.61 -15.20
C PRO A 80 9.35 4.28 -13.96
N GLY A 81 9.31 3.02 -13.52
CA GLY A 81 10.00 2.56 -12.31
C GLY A 81 9.27 2.85 -10.99
N GLY A 82 8.08 3.46 -11.04
CA GLY A 82 7.23 3.65 -9.86
C GLY A 82 6.71 2.33 -9.29
N ARG A 83 6.28 2.36 -8.01
CA ARG A 83 5.85 1.14 -7.28
C ARG A 83 4.54 1.34 -6.52
N ILE A 84 3.82 0.25 -6.31
CA ILE A 84 2.62 0.18 -5.47
C ILE A 84 2.98 -0.54 -4.17
N MET A 85 2.63 0.05 -3.04
CA MET A 85 2.61 -0.61 -1.73
C MET A 85 1.17 -0.61 -1.21
N VAL A 86 0.71 -1.75 -0.70
CA VAL A 86 -0.67 -1.91 -0.25
C VAL A 86 -0.72 -2.66 1.08
N ASN A 87 -1.61 -2.20 1.96
CA ASN A 87 -2.10 -2.96 3.10
C ASN A 87 -3.25 -3.88 2.63
N CYS A 88 -3.00 -5.18 2.67
CA CYS A 88 -3.89 -6.22 2.14
C CYS A 88 -4.85 -6.79 3.18
N GLY A 89 -4.89 -6.23 4.40
CA GLY A 89 -5.69 -6.76 5.50
C GLY A 89 -5.24 -8.14 5.97
N ALA A 90 -6.03 -8.79 6.82
CA ALA A 90 -5.77 -10.14 7.29
C ALA A 90 -6.02 -11.19 6.18
N ALA A 91 -5.58 -12.42 6.40
CA ALA A 91 -6.01 -13.54 5.55
C ALA A 91 -7.49 -13.84 5.80
N GLU A 92 -8.15 -14.46 4.83
CA GLU A 92 -9.44 -15.11 5.07
C GLU A 92 -9.24 -16.19 6.14
N GLU A 93 -10.19 -16.34 7.07
CA GLU A 93 -10.14 -17.36 8.13
C GLU A 93 -10.24 -18.76 7.50
N ASP A 94 -9.09 -19.32 7.11
CA ASP A 94 -8.94 -20.74 6.79
C ASP A 94 -8.09 -21.39 7.89
N ASP A 95 -8.71 -22.34 8.60
CA ASP A 95 -8.26 -22.99 9.84
C ASP A 95 -7.00 -23.89 9.69
N ASP A 96 -6.35 -23.93 8.52
CA ASP A 96 -5.26 -24.89 8.21
C ASP A 96 -3.94 -24.22 7.77
N ALA A 97 -3.54 -23.16 8.48
CA ALA A 97 -2.31 -22.38 8.21
C ALA A 97 -0.98 -23.05 8.62
N ALA A 98 -0.81 -24.35 8.33
CA ALA A 98 0.45 -25.08 8.54
C ALA A 98 1.30 -25.24 7.25
N SER A 99 0.84 -24.76 6.09
CA SER A 99 1.59 -24.87 4.83
C SER A 99 2.20 -23.54 4.37
N SER A 100 3.43 -23.63 3.86
CA SER A 100 4.41 -22.56 3.61
C SER A 100 4.08 -21.55 2.51
N SER A 101 2.80 -21.33 2.17
CA SER A 101 2.37 -20.30 1.23
C SER A 101 1.27 -19.42 1.81
N SER A 102 1.55 -18.76 2.94
CA SER A 102 0.56 -18.00 3.73
C SER A 102 -0.04 -16.79 3.00
N TRP A 103 0.61 -16.29 1.95
CA TRP A 103 0.07 -15.20 1.14
C TRP A 103 -1.07 -15.64 0.21
N LYS A 104 -1.11 -16.91 -0.20
CA LYS A 104 -2.13 -17.43 -1.14
C LYS A 104 -3.54 -17.38 -0.55
N ALA A 105 -3.66 -17.35 0.79
CA ALA A 105 -4.92 -17.19 1.50
C ALA A 105 -5.47 -15.74 1.50
N ASN A 106 -4.73 -14.76 0.96
CA ASN A 106 -5.15 -13.37 0.89
C ASN A 106 -5.56 -13.01 -0.55
N ALA A 107 -6.85 -12.74 -0.78
CA ALA A 107 -7.39 -12.39 -2.11
C ALA A 107 -6.72 -11.16 -2.75
N THR A 108 -6.36 -10.16 -1.95
CA THR A 108 -5.70 -8.94 -2.43
C THR A 108 -4.30 -9.24 -2.98
N ILE A 109 -3.50 -10.06 -2.29
CA ILE A 109 -2.18 -10.47 -2.80
C ILE A 109 -2.33 -11.34 -4.05
N ARG A 110 -3.33 -12.22 -4.11
CA ARG A 110 -3.60 -13.01 -5.33
C ARG A 110 -3.89 -12.11 -6.54
N ALA A 111 -4.75 -11.10 -6.37
CA ALA A 111 -5.06 -10.14 -7.43
C ALA A 111 -3.82 -9.33 -7.88
N LEU A 112 -2.94 -8.94 -6.94
CA LEU A 112 -1.65 -8.32 -7.28
C LEU A 112 -0.76 -9.25 -8.10
N CYS A 113 -0.68 -10.53 -7.72
CA CYS A 113 0.17 -11.50 -8.41
C CYS A 113 -0.35 -11.83 -9.82
N GLU A 114 -1.67 -11.79 -10.01
CA GLU A 114 -2.30 -11.89 -11.33
C GLU A 114 -1.96 -10.66 -12.19
N ALA A 115 -2.01 -9.45 -11.63
CA ALA A 115 -1.67 -8.22 -12.34
C ALA A 115 -0.16 -8.10 -12.65
N PHE A 116 0.71 -8.55 -11.74
CA PHE A 116 2.16 -8.42 -11.85
C PHE A 116 2.90 -9.75 -11.57
N PRO A 117 2.79 -10.75 -12.47
CA PRO A 117 3.40 -12.07 -12.26
C PRO A 117 4.91 -11.98 -12.01
N GLY A 118 5.37 -12.59 -10.92
CA GLY A 118 6.79 -12.63 -10.52
C GLY A 118 7.36 -11.29 -10.04
N GLN A 119 6.51 -10.27 -9.84
CA GLN A 119 6.94 -8.91 -9.46
C GLN A 119 6.26 -8.42 -8.17
N VAL A 120 5.74 -9.33 -7.35
CA VAL A 120 5.09 -8.99 -6.08
C VAL A 120 5.91 -9.55 -4.93
N ASN A 121 6.20 -8.69 -3.97
CA ASN A 121 6.73 -9.08 -2.67
C ASN A 121 5.65 -8.85 -1.63
N TRP A 122 5.70 -9.65 -0.57
CA TRP A 122 4.75 -9.58 0.52
C TRP A 122 5.46 -9.69 1.86
N LYS A 123 4.76 -9.24 2.89
CA LYS A 123 5.19 -9.37 4.29
C LYS A 123 3.96 -9.52 5.17
N LYS A 124 4.01 -10.42 6.15
CA LYS A 124 3.00 -10.50 7.21
C LYS A 124 3.45 -9.68 8.42
N MET A 125 2.55 -8.87 8.94
CA MET A 125 2.78 -8.10 10.16
C MET A 125 2.63 -8.99 11.40
N PRO A 126 3.35 -8.72 12.50
CA PRO A 126 3.21 -9.49 13.73
C PRO A 126 1.84 -9.27 14.40
N LYS A 127 1.48 -10.14 15.34
CA LYS A 127 0.25 -10.04 16.15
C LYS A 127 0.04 -8.68 16.82
N SER A 128 1.12 -8.11 17.34
CA SER A 128 1.11 -6.78 17.96
C SER A 128 0.79 -5.64 16.98
N ALA A 129 0.82 -5.91 15.67
CA ALA A 129 0.58 -4.96 14.60
C ALA A 129 -0.58 -5.41 13.67
N GLY A 130 -1.54 -6.19 14.20
CA GLY A 130 -2.80 -6.50 13.53
C GLY A 130 -2.78 -7.68 12.56
N GLU A 131 -1.65 -8.38 12.40
CA GLU A 131 -1.50 -9.54 11.50
C GLU A 131 -1.83 -9.28 10.01
N ASN A 132 -1.88 -8.01 9.61
CA ASN A 132 -2.13 -7.64 8.23
C ASN A 132 -1.02 -8.14 7.30
N TYR A 133 -1.40 -8.44 6.08
CA TYR A 133 -0.49 -8.66 4.97
C TYR A 133 -0.20 -7.33 4.27
N MET A 134 1.03 -7.16 3.83
CA MET A 134 1.47 -6.04 3.00
C MET A 134 1.91 -6.58 1.64
N GLY A 135 1.59 -5.87 0.57
CA GLY A 135 2.07 -6.13 -0.79
C GLY A 135 2.95 -4.99 -1.30
N LEU A 136 3.97 -5.30 -2.09
CA LEU A 136 4.87 -4.35 -2.74
C LEU A 136 5.24 -4.84 -4.14
N THR A 137 5.00 -4.02 -5.17
CA THR A 137 5.37 -4.35 -6.55
C THR A 137 6.84 -4.03 -6.85
N GLY A 138 7.39 -4.69 -7.88
CA GLY A 138 8.77 -4.51 -8.35
C GLY A 138 9.81 -5.29 -7.56
N SER A 139 11.08 -5.11 -7.89
CA SER A 139 12.18 -5.78 -7.18
C SER A 139 12.40 -5.19 -5.79
N LEU A 140 12.79 -6.05 -4.84
CA LEU A 140 13.26 -5.58 -3.53
C LEU A 140 14.57 -4.79 -3.70
N PRO A 141 14.77 -3.73 -2.90
CA PRO A 141 16.02 -2.99 -2.90
C PRO A 141 17.14 -3.83 -2.30
N ASP A 142 18.39 -3.44 -2.58
CA ASP A 142 19.54 -3.99 -1.86
C ASP A 142 19.41 -3.66 -0.37
N PHE A 143 19.18 -4.68 0.46
CA PHE A 143 18.88 -4.47 1.87
C PHE A 143 20.04 -3.84 2.63
N THR A 144 21.29 -4.10 2.25
CA THR A 144 22.46 -3.51 2.90
C THR A 144 22.54 -2.02 2.63
N ALA A 145 22.43 -1.61 1.37
CA ALA A 145 22.45 -0.22 0.96
C ALA A 145 21.25 0.56 1.53
N TRP A 146 20.06 -0.04 1.52
CA TRP A 146 18.87 0.59 2.10
C TRP A 146 18.93 0.72 3.62
N SER A 147 19.38 -0.32 4.32
CA SER A 147 19.52 -0.29 5.77
C SER A 147 20.53 0.78 6.21
N ALA A 148 21.62 0.96 5.45
CA ALA A 148 22.61 2.01 5.70
C ALA A 148 22.07 3.43 5.46
N ALA A 149 21.07 3.59 4.60
CA ALA A 149 20.49 4.89 4.24
C ALA A 149 19.30 5.31 5.13
N LEU A 150 18.72 4.38 5.90
CA LEU A 150 17.51 4.60 6.69
C LEU A 150 17.81 4.63 8.19
N PRO A 151 17.08 5.45 8.99
CA PRO A 151 17.10 5.33 10.44
C PRO A 151 16.72 3.90 10.90
N ASN A 152 17.26 3.47 12.05
CA ASN A 152 17.04 2.12 12.59
C ASN A 152 15.56 1.71 12.68
N GLN A 153 14.69 2.68 12.96
CA GLN A 153 13.24 2.51 13.05
C GLN A 153 12.63 2.02 11.73
N LEU A 154 13.22 2.37 10.60
CA LEU A 154 12.75 2.00 9.26
C LEU A 154 13.52 0.82 8.67
N SER A 155 14.76 0.57 9.09
CA SER A 155 15.60 -0.51 8.53
C SER A 155 15.35 -1.88 9.16
N SER A 156 14.92 -1.94 10.42
CA SER A 156 14.80 -3.18 11.22
C SER A 156 13.89 -4.26 10.64
N THR A 157 12.98 -3.91 9.71
CA THR A 157 11.99 -4.86 9.18
C THR A 157 12.11 -5.14 7.69
N LEU A 158 13.21 -4.72 7.07
CA LEU A 158 13.46 -4.90 5.63
C LEU A 158 13.59 -6.38 5.24
N HIS A 159 14.18 -7.20 6.11
CA HIS A 159 14.40 -8.63 5.85
C HIS A 159 13.12 -9.49 5.92
N HIS A 160 11.98 -8.90 6.31
CA HIS A 160 10.71 -9.62 6.41
C HIS A 160 9.94 -9.68 5.08
N TRP A 161 10.40 -8.98 4.05
CA TRP A 161 9.80 -9.03 2.73
C TRP A 161 10.24 -10.29 1.98
N GLN A 162 9.28 -10.96 1.36
CA GLN A 162 9.47 -12.21 0.61
C GLN A 162 8.80 -12.11 -0.75
N MET A 163 9.39 -12.74 -1.77
CA MET A 163 8.77 -12.78 -3.09
C MET A 163 7.56 -13.72 -3.08
N ALA A 164 6.46 -13.27 -3.68
CA ALA A 164 5.31 -14.12 -3.98
C ALA A 164 5.69 -15.02 -5.17
N SER A 165 6.18 -16.22 -4.86
CA SER A 165 6.54 -17.25 -5.83
C SER A 165 5.49 -18.35 -5.86
N ASN A 166 5.36 -19.02 -7.01
CA ASN A 166 4.44 -20.14 -7.21
C ASN A 166 4.86 -21.38 -6.42
#